data_AF-A0A1E3NTA9-F1
#
_entry.id   AF-A0A1E3NTA9-F1
#
_cell.length_a   1.000
_cell.length_b   1.000
_cell.length_c   1.000
_cell.angle_alpha   90.00
_cell.angle_beta   90.00
_cell.angle_gamma   90.00
#
_symmetry.space_group_name_H-M   'P 1'
#
loop_
_entity.id
_entity.type
_entity.pdbx_description
1 polymer ?
#
loop_
_entity_poly.entity_id
_entity_poly.type
_entity_poly.pdbx_seq_one_letter_code
_entity_poly.pdbx_strand_id
1 'polypeptide(L)'
;MRRKRSGLEGTAFEPPFYTPIIGSHAYKIPEDAETELLEIYTKLTEEKPDIEVADLQLILETEFQIPAELVPSMQELTSWAIEGTDVVDFEKWLYNGYFWLLFSKYIEDIDMLWQDVWTALDSVSAKKGEEKFQRDKGALRSRKLYLSDVKKLIEVGKLDASAVGMLQTAGNGKVYIGYVDFFVLLGRLGVFKT
;
A
#
# COMPACT_ATOMS: atom_id res chain seq x y z
N MET A 1 23.23 40.08 -1.16
CA MET A 1 23.20 38.65 -0.82
C MET A 1 22.12 37.95 -1.65
N ARG A 2 22.53 37.15 -2.65
CA ARG A 2 21.61 36.36 -3.49
C ARG A 2 21.13 35.14 -2.70
N ARG A 3 19.82 35.02 -2.48
CA ARG A 3 19.18 33.78 -1.98
C ARG A 3 19.40 32.68 -3.02
N LYS A 4 20.13 31.62 -2.65
CA LYS A 4 20.21 30.38 -3.42
C LYS A 4 18.78 29.82 -3.52
N ARG A 5 18.25 29.73 -4.73
CA ARG A 5 17.03 28.96 -5.02
C ARG A 5 17.34 27.50 -4.71
N SER A 6 16.51 26.87 -3.89
CA SER A 6 16.59 25.43 -3.61
C SER A 6 16.48 24.67 -4.93
N GLY A 7 17.51 23.90 -5.28
CA GLY A 7 17.53 23.00 -6.43
C GLY A 7 16.69 21.74 -6.20
N LEU A 8 15.46 21.91 -5.71
CA LEU A 8 14.43 20.89 -5.85
C LEU A 8 13.80 21.14 -7.22
N GLU A 9 14.52 20.74 -8.27
CA GLU A 9 13.87 20.43 -9.53
C GLU A 9 12.79 19.40 -9.21
N GLY A 10 11.54 19.78 -9.45
CA GLY A 10 10.40 18.94 -9.18
C GLY A 10 10.49 17.67 -10.01
N THR A 11 10.92 16.58 -9.39
CA THR A 11 10.57 15.24 -9.80
C THR A 11 9.10 15.06 -9.45
N ALA A 12 8.21 15.63 -10.28
CA ALA A 12 6.86 15.12 -10.37
C ALA A 12 6.99 13.69 -10.90
N PHE A 13 7.18 12.75 -9.98
CA PHE A 13 7.27 11.34 -10.30
C PHE A 13 5.95 10.92 -10.94
N GLU A 14 6.06 10.23 -12.09
CA GLU A 14 4.90 9.60 -12.70
C GLU A 14 4.33 8.59 -11.69
N PRO A 15 3.00 8.62 -11.47
CA PRO A 15 2.39 7.97 -10.32
C PRO A 15 2.37 6.44 -10.43
N PRO A 16 2.66 5.71 -9.34
CA PRO A 16 2.13 4.36 -9.13
C PRO A 16 0.89 4.30 -8.20
N PHE A 17 0.45 5.43 -7.63
CA PHE A 17 -0.48 5.41 -6.47
C PHE A 17 -1.83 6.10 -6.69
N TYR A 18 -2.34 5.99 -7.91
CA TYR A 18 -3.76 6.18 -8.20
C TYR A 18 -4.31 4.85 -8.69
N THR A 19 -5.33 4.31 -8.02
CA THR A 19 -6.44 3.71 -8.75
C THR A 19 -7.12 4.88 -9.47
N PRO A 20 -6.97 5.03 -10.80
CA PRO A 20 -7.76 6.00 -11.51
C PRO A 20 -9.22 5.54 -11.48
N ILE A 21 -10.14 6.48 -11.65
CA ILE A 21 -11.48 6.13 -12.14
C ILE A 21 -11.24 5.45 -13.49
N ILE A 22 -11.62 4.17 -13.59
CA ILE A 22 -11.51 3.36 -14.81
C ILE A 22 -12.02 4.20 -15.98
N GLY A 23 -11.15 4.45 -16.97
CA GLY A 23 -11.43 5.33 -18.11
C GLY A 23 -10.56 6.58 -18.24
N SER A 24 -9.69 6.92 -17.28
CA SER A 24 -8.66 7.95 -17.52
C SER A 24 -7.37 7.31 -18.06
N HIS A 25 -7.03 7.60 -19.31
CA HIS A 25 -5.85 7.14 -20.07
C HIS A 25 -4.46 7.54 -19.48
N ALA A 26 -4.28 7.59 -18.16
CA ALA A 26 -3.13 8.22 -17.52
C ALA A 26 -2.18 7.24 -16.80
N TYR A 27 -2.53 5.95 -16.68
CA TYR A 27 -1.69 4.98 -15.99
C TYR A 27 -1.14 3.92 -16.94
N LYS A 28 0.18 3.90 -17.09
CA LYS A 28 0.88 2.89 -17.86
C LYS A 28 1.54 1.91 -16.90
N ILE A 29 1.09 0.65 -16.94
CA ILE A 29 1.75 -0.43 -16.21
C ILE A 29 3.12 -0.65 -16.87
N PRO A 30 4.22 -0.76 -16.09
CA PRO A 30 5.51 -1.14 -16.64
C PRO A 30 5.43 -2.48 -17.39
N GLU A 31 6.15 -2.61 -18.51
CA GLU A 31 6.05 -3.76 -19.42
C GLU A 31 6.43 -5.08 -18.73
N ASP A 32 7.39 -5.05 -17.82
CA ASP A 32 7.80 -6.20 -17.00
C ASP A 32 6.66 -6.67 -16.09
N ALA A 33 6.02 -5.73 -15.39
CA ALA A 33 4.89 -6.04 -14.52
C ALA A 33 3.63 -6.45 -15.29
N GLU A 34 3.38 -5.83 -16.44
CA GLU A 34 2.28 -6.24 -17.34
C GLU A 34 2.49 -7.67 -17.84
N THR A 35 3.71 -8.00 -18.27
CA THR A 35 4.07 -9.36 -18.72
C THR A 35 3.84 -10.38 -17.61
N GLU A 36 4.30 -10.11 -16.39
CA GLU A 36 4.10 -11.00 -15.24
C GLU A 36 2.61 -11.21 -14.93
N LEU A 37 1.80 -10.15 -14.96
CA LEU A 37 0.35 -10.25 -14.75
C LEU A 37 -0.36 -11.06 -15.83
N LEU A 38 0.08 -10.95 -17.09
CA LEU A 38 -0.44 -11.72 -18.22
C LEU A 38 -0.05 -13.20 -18.10
N GLU A 39 1.16 -13.50 -17.64
CA GLU A 39 1.61 -14.87 -17.39
C GLU A 39 0.78 -15.53 -16.28
N ILE A 40 0.56 -14.83 -15.17
CA ILE A 40 -0.31 -15.30 -14.08
C ILE A 40 -1.74 -15.51 -14.60
N TYR A 41 -2.30 -14.53 -15.32
CA TYR A 41 -3.66 -14.64 -15.88
C TYR A 41 -3.79 -15.83 -16.82
N THR A 42 -2.81 -16.03 -17.71
CA THR A 42 -2.80 -17.14 -18.67
C THR A 42 -2.78 -18.48 -17.94
N LYS A 43 -1.88 -18.63 -16.95
CA LYS A 43 -1.79 -19.83 -16.12
C LYS A 43 -3.11 -20.14 -15.41
N LEU A 44 -3.76 -19.14 -14.82
CA LEU A 44 -5.04 -19.31 -14.10
C LEU A 44 -6.20 -19.66 -15.05
N THR A 45 -6.10 -19.27 -16.32
CA THR A 45 -7.16 -19.47 -17.31
C THR A 45 -6.97 -20.69 -18.22
N GLU A 46 -5.92 -21.50 -18.01
CA GLU A 46 -5.68 -22.73 -18.78
C GLU A 46 -6.79 -23.78 -18.59
N GLU A 47 -7.25 -23.98 -17.35
CA GLU A 47 -8.27 -25.00 -17.02
C GLU A 47 -9.69 -24.42 -16.90
N LYS A 48 -9.79 -23.14 -16.52
CA LYS A 48 -11.06 -22.41 -16.32
C LYS A 48 -11.00 -21.11 -17.14
N PRO A 49 -11.91 -20.86 -18.10
CA PRO A 49 -11.78 -19.75 -19.03
C PRO A 49 -11.82 -18.36 -18.36
N ASP A 50 -12.48 -18.25 -17.21
CA ASP A 50 -12.70 -17.00 -16.49
C ASP A 50 -12.24 -17.11 -15.03
N ILE A 51 -11.64 -16.03 -14.51
CA ILE A 51 -11.33 -15.88 -13.09
C ILE A 51 -12.58 -15.37 -12.37
N GLU A 52 -13.03 -16.07 -11.34
CA GLU A 52 -14.15 -15.62 -10.50
C GLU A 52 -13.65 -14.85 -9.29
N VAL A 53 -14.45 -13.90 -8.80
CA VAL A 53 -14.13 -13.11 -7.60
C VAL A 53 -13.89 -13.99 -6.38
N ALA A 54 -14.57 -15.13 -6.29
CA ALA A 54 -14.38 -16.10 -5.21
C ALA A 54 -12.95 -16.68 -5.15
N ASP A 55 -12.28 -16.73 -6.29
CA ASP A 55 -10.92 -17.27 -6.41
C ASP A 55 -9.86 -16.22 -6.04
N LEU A 56 -10.20 -14.93 -6.05
CA LEU A 56 -9.23 -13.83 -5.89
C LEU A 56 -8.47 -13.86 -4.57
N GLN A 57 -9.11 -14.23 -3.45
CA GLN A 57 -8.41 -14.32 -2.17
C GLN A 57 -7.28 -15.32 -2.24
N LEU A 58 -7.57 -16.53 -2.74
CA LEU A 58 -6.58 -17.58 -2.88
C LEU A 58 -5.48 -17.18 -3.86
N ILE A 59 -5.84 -16.57 -4.99
CA ILE A 59 -4.87 -16.08 -5.99
C ILE A 59 -3.91 -15.06 -5.37
N LEU A 60 -4.41 -14.09 -4.60
CA LEU A 60 -3.57 -13.11 -3.92
C LEU A 60 -2.62 -13.77 -2.92
N GLU A 61 -3.07 -14.80 -2.20
CA GLU A 61 -2.23 -15.54 -1.26
C GLU A 61 -1.17 -16.40 -1.97
N THR A 62 -1.51 -17.07 -3.07
CA THR A 62 -0.64 -18.07 -3.70
C THR A 62 0.24 -17.50 -4.80
N GLU A 63 -0.33 -16.72 -5.72
CA GLU A 63 0.38 -16.19 -6.88
C GLU A 63 1.11 -14.89 -6.53
N PHE A 64 0.47 -14.02 -5.75
CA PHE A 64 1.07 -12.75 -5.32
C PHE A 64 1.77 -12.85 -3.96
N GLN A 65 1.66 -13.99 -3.26
CA GLN A 65 2.29 -14.23 -1.96
C GLN A 65 1.90 -13.20 -0.89
N ILE A 66 0.68 -12.68 -0.97
CA ILE A 66 0.15 -11.73 0.01
C ILE A 66 -0.14 -12.47 1.31
N PRO A 67 0.36 -11.99 2.47
CA PRO A 67 0.01 -12.54 3.76
C PRO A 67 -1.50 -12.47 4.01
N ALA A 68 -2.09 -13.55 4.49
CA ALA A 68 -3.54 -13.69 4.66
C ALA A 68 -4.20 -12.53 5.44
N GLU A 69 -3.49 -11.96 6.42
CA GLU A 69 -3.99 -10.82 7.20
C GLU A 69 -4.07 -9.49 6.43
N LEU A 70 -3.46 -9.42 5.25
CA LEU A 70 -3.44 -8.26 4.37
C LEU A 70 -4.31 -8.44 3.12
N VAL A 71 -4.82 -9.65 2.88
CA VAL A 71 -5.72 -9.94 1.76
C VAL A 71 -7.03 -9.16 1.97
N PRO A 72 -7.52 -8.45 0.93
CA PRO A 72 -8.77 -7.71 1.05
C PRO A 72 -9.97 -8.60 1.37
N SER A 73 -10.97 -7.98 1.99
CA SER A 73 -12.24 -8.66 2.24
C SER A 73 -12.95 -8.99 0.92
N MET A 74 -13.80 -10.02 0.92
CA MET A 74 -14.62 -10.36 -0.25
C MET A 74 -15.44 -9.17 -0.76
N GLN A 75 -15.93 -8.30 0.15
CA GLN A 75 -16.66 -7.11 -0.24
C GLN A 75 -15.79 -6.16 -1.08
N GLU A 76 -14.52 -5.98 -0.73
CA GLU A 76 -13.60 -5.16 -1.52
C GLU A 76 -13.24 -5.82 -2.85
N LEU A 77 -13.06 -7.13 -2.87
CA LEU A 77 -12.72 -7.87 -4.10
C LEU A 77 -13.86 -7.87 -5.12
N THR A 78 -15.13 -7.78 -4.70
CA THR A 78 -16.25 -7.65 -5.65
C THR A 78 -16.14 -6.42 -6.55
N SER A 79 -15.38 -5.38 -6.17
CA SER A 79 -15.18 -4.23 -7.05
C SER A 79 -14.37 -4.56 -8.31
N TRP A 80 -13.68 -5.70 -8.33
CA TRP A 80 -12.89 -6.20 -9.46
C TRP A 80 -13.75 -6.91 -10.50
N ALA A 81 -14.99 -7.26 -10.16
CA ALA A 81 -15.90 -7.93 -11.09
C ALA A 81 -16.34 -7.01 -12.24
N ILE A 82 -16.71 -7.60 -13.36
CA ILE A 82 -17.54 -6.93 -14.36
C ILE A 82 -18.90 -6.62 -13.70
N GLU A 83 -19.48 -5.45 -14.00
CA GLU A 83 -20.71 -5.03 -13.36
C GLU A 83 -21.85 -6.04 -13.62
N GLY A 84 -22.43 -6.57 -12.54
CA GLY A 84 -23.52 -7.54 -12.61
C GLY A 84 -23.10 -9.00 -12.79
N THR A 85 -21.80 -9.31 -12.75
CA THR A 85 -21.28 -10.69 -12.79
C THR A 85 -20.37 -10.99 -11.60
N ASP A 86 -19.93 -12.23 -11.49
CA ASP A 86 -18.90 -12.74 -10.58
C ASP A 86 -17.54 -12.95 -11.26
N VAL A 87 -17.43 -12.59 -12.54
CA VAL A 87 -16.22 -12.70 -13.35
C VAL A 87 -15.37 -11.45 -13.19
N VAL A 88 -14.07 -11.64 -12.97
CA VAL A 88 -13.10 -10.55 -12.85
C VAL A 88 -12.94 -9.82 -14.18
N ASP A 89 -13.04 -8.50 -14.12
CA ASP A 89 -12.77 -7.62 -15.26
C ASP A 89 -11.26 -7.58 -15.54
N PHE A 90 -10.87 -7.84 -16.78
CA PHE A 90 -9.47 -7.91 -17.17
C PHE A 90 -8.71 -6.59 -16.98
N GLU A 91 -9.32 -5.43 -17.23
CA GLU A 91 -8.66 -4.15 -16.97
C GLU A 91 -8.45 -3.96 -15.46
N LYS A 92 -9.46 -4.32 -14.65
CA LYS A 92 -9.34 -4.27 -13.19
C LYS A 92 -8.32 -5.26 -12.66
N TRP A 93 -8.17 -6.43 -13.29
CA TRP A 93 -7.11 -7.39 -13.00
C TRP A 93 -5.74 -6.75 -13.22
N LEU A 94 -5.50 -6.13 -14.37
CA LEU A 94 -4.21 -5.49 -14.65
C LEU A 94 -3.90 -4.37 -13.65
N TYR A 95 -4.85 -3.46 -13.41
CA TYR A 95 -4.60 -2.32 -12.52
C TYR A 95 -4.45 -2.71 -11.05
N ASN A 96 -5.39 -3.50 -10.52
CA ASN A 96 -5.33 -3.88 -9.12
C ASN A 96 -4.27 -4.97 -8.89
N GLY A 97 -4.11 -5.90 -9.82
CA GLY A 97 -3.04 -6.89 -9.79
C GLY A 97 -1.67 -6.22 -9.75
N TYR A 98 -1.44 -5.17 -10.54
CA TYR A 98 -0.18 -4.43 -10.47
C TYR A 98 0.07 -3.82 -9.08
N PHE A 99 -0.96 -3.23 -8.47
CA PHE A 99 -0.86 -2.72 -7.11
C PHE A 99 -0.40 -3.80 -6.11
N TRP A 100 -1.02 -4.99 -6.16
CA TRP A 100 -0.68 -6.10 -5.26
C TRP A 100 0.67 -6.73 -5.56
N LEU A 101 1.06 -6.78 -6.83
CA LEU A 101 2.40 -7.21 -7.24
C LEU A 101 3.47 -6.28 -6.68
N LEU A 102 3.26 -4.97 -6.82
CA LEU A 102 4.15 -3.96 -6.26
C LEU A 102 4.20 -4.02 -4.74
N PHE A 103 3.04 -4.18 -4.10
CA PHE A 103 2.95 -4.32 -2.65
C PHE A 103 3.72 -5.55 -2.15
N SER A 104 3.56 -6.70 -2.80
CA SER A 104 4.29 -7.93 -2.49
C SER A 104 5.80 -7.74 -2.58
N LYS A 105 6.26 -7.13 -3.69
CA LYS A 105 7.68 -6.84 -3.93
C LYS A 105 8.34 -6.00 -2.82
N TYR A 106 7.60 -5.07 -2.21
CA TYR A 106 8.14 -4.17 -1.19
C TYR A 106 7.68 -4.50 0.24
N ILE A 107 7.01 -5.62 0.47
CA ILE A 107 6.38 -5.92 1.77
C ILE A 107 7.38 -5.96 2.93
N GLU A 108 8.61 -6.42 2.69
CA GLU A 108 9.65 -6.46 3.71
C GLU A 108 10.18 -5.06 4.07
N ASP A 109 10.34 -4.19 3.07
CA ASP A 109 10.75 -2.80 3.28
C ASP A 109 9.66 -2.04 4.05
N ILE A 110 8.39 -2.28 3.71
CA ILE A 110 7.25 -1.68 4.41
C ILE A 110 7.19 -2.17 5.85
N ASP A 111 7.43 -3.47 6.10
CA ASP A 111 7.52 -4.02 7.46
C ASP A 111 8.57 -3.30 8.29
N MET A 112 9.77 -3.09 7.73
CA MET A 112 10.85 -2.41 8.43
C MET A 112 10.47 -0.97 8.77
N LEU A 113 9.98 -0.21 7.80
CA LEU A 113 9.58 1.19 8.01
C LEU A 113 8.42 1.30 9.00
N TRP A 114 7.45 0.39 8.91
CA TRP A 114 6.31 0.34 9.83
C TRP A 114 6.76 0.00 11.26
N GLN A 115 7.71 -0.93 11.41
CA GLN A 115 8.32 -1.26 12.69
C GLN A 115 9.07 -0.07 13.31
N ASP A 116 9.79 0.72 12.50
CA ASP A 116 10.48 1.91 12.98
C ASP A 116 9.50 2.97 13.51
N VAL A 117 8.37 3.18 12.82
CA VAL A 117 7.31 4.09 13.29
C VAL A 117 6.79 3.65 14.66
N TRP A 118 6.46 2.37 14.83
CA TRP A 118 5.95 1.86 16.10
C TRP A 118 7.00 1.85 17.20
N THR A 119 8.26 1.55 16.86
CA THR A 119 9.38 1.61 17.80
C THR A 119 9.60 3.03 18.32
N ALA A 120 9.49 4.03 17.43
CA ALA A 120 9.54 5.43 17.82
C ALA A 120 8.36 5.79 18.74
N LEU A 121 7.13 5.37 18.42
CA LEU A 121 5.95 5.63 19.24
C LEU A 121 6.01 4.98 20.62
N ASP A 122 6.45 3.73 20.68
CA ASP A 122 6.61 3.00 21.94
C ASP A 122 7.69 3.69 22.79
N SER A 123 8.79 4.19 22.21
CA SER A 123 9.81 4.93 22.95
C SER A 123 9.31 6.23 23.59
N VAL A 124 8.30 6.86 22.99
CA VAL A 124 7.66 8.09 23.50
C VAL A 124 6.59 7.76 24.54
N SER A 125 5.93 6.62 24.39
CA SER A 125 4.80 6.21 25.23
C SER A 125 5.20 5.35 26.42
N ALA A 126 6.39 4.73 26.38
CA ALA A 126 6.87 3.84 27.43
C ALA A 126 7.16 4.61 28.72
N LYS A 127 6.59 4.12 29.83
CA LYS A 127 7.12 4.45 31.16
C LYS A 127 8.46 3.74 31.33
N LYS A 128 9.43 4.38 31.98
CA LYS A 128 10.75 3.78 32.26
C LYS A 128 10.58 2.36 32.81
N GLY A 129 11.02 1.35 32.06
CA GLY A 129 11.04 -0.05 32.49
C GLY A 129 10.21 -1.04 31.68
N GLU A 130 9.43 -0.61 30.68
CA GLU A 130 8.74 -1.54 29.78
C GLU A 130 9.69 -2.08 28.69
N GLU A 131 9.79 -3.40 28.61
CA GLU A 131 10.61 -4.08 27.61
C GLU A 131 10.11 -3.77 26.19
N LYS A 132 11.07 -3.51 25.29
CA LYS A 132 10.80 -3.38 23.85
C LYS A 132 10.32 -4.73 23.33
N PHE A 133 9.01 -4.91 23.22
CA PHE A 133 8.43 -6.11 22.60
C PHE A 133 8.91 -6.18 21.14
N GLN A 134 9.71 -7.19 20.81
CA GLN A 134 9.78 -7.68 19.43
C GLN A 134 8.39 -8.22 19.11
N ARG A 135 7.62 -7.45 18.34
CA ARG A 135 6.25 -7.80 17.98
C ARG A 135 6.26 -8.69 16.77
N ASP A 136 5.38 -9.68 16.78
CA ASP A 136 5.04 -10.46 15.60
C ASP A 136 4.58 -9.53 14.46
N LYS A 137 5.02 -9.83 13.23
CA LYS A 137 4.76 -9.00 12.04
C LYS A 137 3.26 -8.85 11.78
N GLY A 138 2.49 -9.94 11.90
CA GLY A 138 1.04 -9.92 11.68
C GLY A 138 0.31 -9.02 12.69
N ALA A 139 0.69 -9.11 13.97
CA ALA A 139 0.16 -8.23 15.00
C ALA A 139 0.49 -6.74 14.76
N LEU A 140 1.67 -6.45 14.19
CA LEU A 140 2.08 -5.09 13.87
C LEU A 140 1.35 -4.53 12.65
N ARG A 141 1.19 -5.33 11.59
CA ARG A 141 0.44 -4.98 10.37
C ARG A 141 -1.03 -4.64 10.64
N SER A 142 -1.61 -5.27 11.67
CA SER A 142 -3.00 -5.01 12.10
C SER A 142 -3.20 -3.68 12.83
N ARG A 143 -2.11 -2.98 13.20
CA ARG A 143 -2.21 -1.71 13.92
C ARG A 143 -2.68 -0.57 13.03
N LYS A 144 -3.28 0.44 13.68
CA LYS A 144 -3.78 1.66 13.05
C LYS A 144 -3.02 2.85 13.61
N LEU A 145 -2.45 3.66 12.74
CA LEU A 145 -1.75 4.89 13.12
C LEU A 145 -2.76 6.05 13.09
N TYR A 146 -3.02 6.64 14.26
CA TYR A 146 -3.97 7.74 14.40
C TYR A 146 -3.27 9.10 14.37
N LEU A 147 -4.05 10.16 14.14
CA LEU A 147 -3.55 11.54 14.23
C LEU A 147 -2.91 11.86 15.60
N SER A 148 -3.43 11.29 16.68
CA SER A 148 -2.85 11.44 18.02
C SER A 148 -1.43 10.88 18.11
N ASP A 149 -1.13 9.81 17.41
CA ASP A 149 0.18 9.16 17.43
C ASP A 149 1.20 10.01 16.65
N VAL A 150 0.81 10.52 15.49
CA VAL A 150 1.63 11.46 14.71
C VAL A 150 1.96 12.72 15.51
N LYS A 151 0.98 13.28 16.22
CA LYS A 151 1.20 14.46 17.07
C LYS A 151 2.24 14.21 18.15
N LYS A 152 2.20 13.05 18.82
CA LYS A 152 3.23 12.67 19.81
C LYS A 152 4.63 12.62 19.18
N LEU A 153 4.76 12.05 17.98
CA LEU A 153 6.05 12.00 17.27
C LEU A 153 6.56 13.39 16.86
N ILE A 154 5.66 14.31 16.51
CA ILE A 154 6.02 15.70 16.24
C ILE A 154 6.51 16.40 17.51
N GLU A 155 5.81 16.21 18.64
CA GLU A 155 6.18 16.81 19.93
C GLU A 155 7.58 16.41 20.40
N VAL A 156 8.01 15.18 20.11
CA VAL A 156 9.36 14.69 20.42
C VAL A 156 10.38 14.92 19.30
N GLY A 157 10.02 15.67 18.25
CA GLY A 157 10.91 16.03 17.14
C GLY A 157 11.32 14.85 16.25
N LYS A 158 10.52 13.78 16.21
CA LYS A 158 10.74 12.62 15.34
C LYS A 158 10.07 12.76 13.98
N LEU A 159 9.06 13.63 13.87
CA LEU A 159 8.39 13.98 12.63
C LEU A 159 8.20 15.50 12.54
N ASP A 160 8.07 15.99 11.31
CA ASP A 160 7.73 17.37 11.02
C ASP A 160 6.21 17.59 11.05
N ALA A 161 5.78 18.84 11.28
CA ALA A 161 4.37 19.22 11.31
C ALA A 161 3.61 18.91 10.00
N SER A 162 4.33 18.81 8.87
CA SER A 162 3.78 18.40 7.57
C SER A 162 3.22 16.97 7.57
N ALA A 163 3.67 16.11 8.49
CA ALA A 163 3.22 14.72 8.60
C ALA A 163 1.71 14.61 8.91
N VAL A 164 1.11 15.63 9.53
CA VAL A 164 -0.35 15.69 9.78
C VAL A 164 -1.13 15.73 8.46
N GLY A 165 -0.72 16.60 7.53
CA GLY A 165 -1.38 16.71 6.23
C GLY A 165 -1.18 15.46 5.37
N MET A 166 -0.02 14.81 5.49
CA MET A 166 0.27 13.53 4.83
C MET A 166 -0.66 12.42 5.33
N LEU A 167 -0.84 12.28 6.65
CA LEU A 167 -1.74 11.29 7.23
C LEU A 167 -3.19 11.52 6.78
N GLN A 168 -3.66 12.77 6.80
CA GLN A 168 -5.02 13.12 6.36
C GLN A 168 -5.27 12.78 4.89
N THR A 169 -4.26 12.97 4.05
CA THR A 169 -4.33 12.64 2.62
C THR A 169 -4.27 11.13 2.38
N ALA A 170 -3.48 10.39 3.17
CA ALA A 170 -3.32 8.94 3.05
C ALA A 170 -4.52 8.15 3.59
N GLY A 171 -5.19 8.65 4.64
CA GLY A 171 -6.33 7.96 5.25
C GLY A 171 -7.57 7.85 4.36
N ASN A 172 -7.61 8.54 3.21
CA ASN A 172 -8.73 8.50 2.26
C ASN A 172 -10.11 8.73 2.94
N GLY A 173 -10.17 9.71 3.84
CA GLY A 173 -11.37 10.01 4.65
C GLY A 173 -11.47 9.27 5.99
N LYS A 174 -10.60 8.29 6.27
CA LYS A 174 -10.47 7.64 7.57
C LYS A 174 -9.71 8.53 8.56
N VAL A 175 -9.97 8.33 9.86
CA VAL A 175 -9.27 9.01 10.97
C VAL A 175 -7.93 8.36 11.35
N TYR A 176 -7.55 7.30 10.64
CA TYR A 176 -6.33 6.53 10.84
C TYR A 176 -5.80 6.04 9.49
N ILE A 177 -4.54 5.65 9.45
CA ILE A 177 -3.97 4.86 8.34
C ILE A 177 -3.67 3.43 8.83
N GLY A 178 -4.03 2.44 8.03
CA GLY A 178 -3.59 1.06 8.19
C GLY A 178 -2.27 0.81 7.47
N TYR A 179 -1.80 -0.44 7.52
CA TYR A 179 -0.55 -0.86 6.87
C TYR A 179 -0.56 -0.67 5.34
N VAL A 180 -1.67 -1.04 4.67
CA VAL A 180 -1.82 -0.84 3.21
C VAL A 180 -1.92 0.65 2.87
N ASP A 181 -2.63 1.45 3.67
CA ASP A 181 -2.67 2.91 3.49
C ASP A 181 -1.26 3.54 3.64
N PHE A 182 -0.43 2.98 4.53
CA PHE A 182 0.95 3.39 4.72
C PHE A 182 1.83 3.07 3.51
N PHE A 183 1.67 1.90 2.88
CA PHE A 183 2.31 1.59 1.60
C PHE A 183 1.97 2.64 0.53
N VAL A 184 0.68 2.95 0.37
CA VAL A 184 0.22 3.97 -0.58
C VAL A 184 0.87 5.34 -0.30
N LEU A 185 0.99 5.71 0.96
CA LEU A 185 1.67 6.94 1.37
C LEU A 185 3.16 6.93 0.99
N LEU A 186 3.90 5.88 1.36
CA LEU A 186 5.33 5.74 1.04
C LEU A 186 5.58 5.81 -0.47
N GLY A 187 4.68 5.18 -1.21
CA GLY A 187 4.62 5.24 -2.65
C GLY A 187 4.53 6.66 -3.22
N ARG A 188 3.59 7.45 -2.70
CA ARG A 188 3.43 8.87 -3.09
C ARG A 188 4.61 9.75 -2.70
N LEU A 189 5.36 9.34 -1.67
CA LEU A 189 6.60 9.99 -1.27
C LEU A 189 7.80 9.58 -2.12
N GLY A 190 7.63 8.66 -3.08
CA GLY A 190 8.70 8.19 -3.96
C GLY A 190 9.72 7.29 -3.26
N VAL A 191 9.32 6.61 -2.18
CA VAL A 191 10.20 5.71 -1.43
C VAL A 191 10.56 4.48 -2.25
N PHE A 192 9.61 3.96 -3.03
CA PHE A 192 9.82 2.84 -3.93
C PHE A 192 10.30 3.37 -5.27
N LYS A 193 11.52 2.98 -5.68
CA LYS A 193 12.01 3.21 -7.03
C LYS A 193 11.59 2.03 -7.90
N THR A 194 10.75 2.29 -8.89
CA THR A 194 10.63 1.48 -10.09
C THR A 194 11.83 1.71 -10.99
#